data_AF-A0AAD8HDA9-F1
#
_entry.id   AF-A0AAD8HDA9-F1
#
_cell.length_a   1.000
_cell.length_b   1.000
_cell.length_c   1.000
_cell.angle_alpha   90.00
_cell.angle_beta   90.00
_cell.angle_gamma   90.00
#
_symmetry.space_group_name_H-M   'P 1'
#
loop_
_entity.id
_entity.type
_entity.pdbx_description
1 polymer ?
#
loop_
_entity_poly.entity_id
_entity_poly.type
_entity_poly.pdbx_seq_one_letter_code
_entity_poly.pdbx_strand_id
1 'polypeptide(L)'
;MNMMLFIAMVLDPRHKLDFVVYLLKLMYENEIGIIAGKKLRETLFRLFTDYKARMEPEKKTMSNQATQKAPSNHLVSDPLYEVRMQYEKDSDSDVIRMLFSDDYNCSSDLDEYLSENPKNLSHTDEEFDVLGWWKFNSIGFVKLKQLMQREQLIEQNQLKQWKILKKVCLK
;
A
#
# COMPACT_ATOMS: atom_id res chain seq x y z
N MET A 1 -15.91 -8.54 -0.10
CA MET A 1 -14.65 -7.77 -0.21
C MET A 1 -13.59 -8.39 0.71
N ASN A 2 -12.42 -8.77 0.18
CA ASN A 2 -11.32 -9.31 0.99
C ASN A 2 -10.43 -8.16 1.50
N MET A 3 -10.57 -7.80 2.78
CA MET A 3 -9.88 -6.62 3.34
C MET A 3 -8.35 -6.74 3.31
N MET A 4 -7.82 -7.95 3.52
CA MET A 4 -6.37 -8.15 3.57
C MET A 4 -5.71 -7.88 2.21
N LEU A 5 -6.44 -8.09 1.10
CA LEU A 5 -5.96 -7.72 -0.24
C LEU A 5 -5.78 -6.21 -0.39
N PHE A 6 -6.77 -5.43 0.06
CA PHE A 6 -6.68 -3.97 -0.02
C PHE A 6 -5.66 -3.41 0.96
N ILE A 7 -5.50 -4.02 2.14
CA ILE A 7 -4.42 -3.69 3.08
C ILE A 7 -3.05 -3.94 2.44
N ALA A 8 -2.87 -5.09 1.78
CA ALA A 8 -1.62 -5.39 1.07
C ALA A 8 -1.35 -4.39 -0.06
N MET A 9 -2.38 -3.95 -0.79
CA MET A 9 -2.23 -2.88 -1.78
C MET A 9 -1.79 -1.58 -1.13
N VAL A 10 -2.40 -1.16 -0.02
CA VAL A 10 -2.01 0.08 0.68
C VAL A 10 -0.57 0.02 1.22
N LEU A 11 -0.09 -1.17 1.59
CA LEU A 11 1.29 -1.39 2.05
C LEU A 11 2.30 -1.56 0.90
N ASP A 12 1.85 -1.63 -0.35
CA ASP A 12 2.73 -1.45 -1.50
C ASP A 12 3.07 0.05 -1.64
N PRO A 13 4.34 0.46 -1.53
CA PRO A 13 4.75 1.86 -1.61
C PRO A 13 4.27 2.59 -2.88
N ARG A 14 3.93 1.85 -3.94
CA ARG A 14 3.40 2.38 -5.20
C ARG A 14 1.91 2.75 -5.12
N HIS A 15 1.19 2.25 -4.13
CA HIS A 15 -0.27 2.40 -4.02
C HIS A 15 -0.64 2.89 -2.61
N LYS A 16 -0.92 4.19 -2.48
CA LYS A 16 -1.33 4.78 -1.21
C LYS A 16 -2.85 4.66 -1.01
N LEU A 17 -3.29 4.89 0.22
CA LEU A 17 -4.68 4.70 0.66
C LEU A 17 -5.69 5.45 -0.23
N ASP A 18 -5.36 6.68 -0.63
CA ASP A 18 -6.17 7.51 -1.52
C ASP A 18 -6.45 6.81 -2.87
N PHE A 19 -5.42 6.27 -3.51
CA PHE A 19 -5.56 5.51 -4.75
C PHE A 19 -6.36 4.23 -4.57
N VAL A 20 -6.18 3.50 -3.45
CA VAL A 20 -6.94 2.28 -3.19
C VAL A 20 -8.42 2.58 -2.92
N VAL A 21 -8.73 3.69 -2.26
CA VAL A 21 -10.11 4.18 -2.09
C VAL A 21 -10.73 4.55 -3.43
N TYR A 22 -9.96 5.19 -4.32
CA TYR A 22 -10.42 5.49 -5.67
C TYR A 22 -10.78 4.21 -6.44
N LEU A 23 -9.95 3.15 -6.36
CA LEU A 23 -10.28 1.84 -6.93
C LEU A 23 -11.55 1.24 -6.32
N LEU A 24 -11.74 1.34 -5.01
CA LEU A 24 -12.94 0.84 -4.34
C LEU A 24 -14.21 1.53 -4.84
N LYS A 25 -14.15 2.84 -5.13
CA LYS A 25 -15.25 3.60 -5.72
C LYS A 25 -15.59 3.16 -7.14
N LEU A 26 -14.57 2.85 -7.94
CA LEU A 26 -14.77 2.29 -9.28
C LEU A 26 -15.39 0.88 -9.22
N MET A 27 -15.00 0.07 -8.24
CA MET A 27 -15.45 -1.32 -8.13
C MET A 27 -16.84 -1.49 -7.52
N TYR A 28 -17.19 -0.66 -6.55
CA TYR A 28 -18.38 -0.87 -5.69
C TYR A 28 -19.35 0.30 -5.71
N GLU A 29 -19.21 1.27 -6.61
CA GLU A 29 -19.92 2.55 -6.60
C GLU A 29 -19.42 3.51 -5.51
N ASN A 30 -19.70 4.81 -5.67
CA ASN A 30 -19.08 5.88 -4.90
C ASN A 30 -19.30 5.73 -3.38
N GLU A 31 -20.56 5.62 -2.94
CA GLU A 31 -20.89 5.57 -1.51
C GLU A 31 -20.32 4.33 -0.82
N ILE A 32 -20.51 3.16 -1.44
CA ILE A 32 -20.03 1.87 -0.90
C ILE A 32 -18.50 1.84 -0.92
N GLY A 33 -17.87 2.39 -1.96
CA GLY A 33 -16.42 2.53 -2.06
C GLY A 33 -15.83 3.40 -0.95
N ILE A 34 -16.47 4.52 -0.61
CA ILE A 34 -16.08 5.36 0.53
C ILE A 34 -16.23 4.63 1.87
N ILE A 35 -17.35 3.92 2.08
CA ILE A 35 -17.57 3.12 3.30
C ILE A 35 -16.51 2.02 3.42
N ALA A 36 -16.23 1.31 2.32
CA ALA A 36 -15.18 0.31 2.24
C ALA A 36 -13.80 0.91 2.53
N GLY A 37 -13.52 2.10 2.02
CA GLY A 37 -12.29 2.86 2.26
C GLY A 37 -12.09 3.22 3.73
N LYS A 38 -13.14 3.72 4.40
CA LYS A 38 -13.10 4.01 5.84
C LYS A 38 -12.81 2.76 6.67
N LYS A 39 -13.48 1.65 6.33
CA LYS A 39 -13.27 0.36 6.98
C LYS A 39 -11.86 -0.20 6.72
N LEU A 40 -11.31 0.03 5.52
CA LEU A 40 -9.94 -0.33 5.17
C LEU A 40 -8.93 0.44 6.04
N ARG A 41 -9.07 1.77 6.12
CA ARG A 41 -8.25 2.60 7.00
C ARG A 41 -8.33 2.11 8.45
N GLU A 42 -9.52 2.00 9.01
CA GLU A 42 -9.72 1.56 10.40
C GLU A 42 -9.07 0.19 10.66
N THR A 43 -9.24 -0.76 9.74
CA THR A 43 -8.67 -2.11 9.87
C THR A 43 -7.13 -2.06 9.83
N LEU A 44 -6.55 -1.27 8.92
CA LEU A 44 -5.11 -1.09 8.79
C LEU A 44 -4.51 -0.50 10.08
N PHE A 45 -5.12 0.57 10.60
CA PHE A 45 -4.66 1.22 11.83
C PHE A 45 -4.78 0.31 13.05
N ARG A 46 -5.88 -0.44 13.18
CA ARG A 46 -6.05 -1.41 14.26
C ARG A 46 -4.99 -2.50 14.18
N LEU A 47 -4.76 -3.05 12.99
CA LEU A 47 -3.75 -4.09 12.77
C LEU A 47 -2.33 -3.59 13.09
N PHE A 48 -1.99 -2.36 12.68
CA PHE A 48 -0.72 -1.73 13.05
C PHE A 48 -0.60 -1.47 14.56
N THR A 49 -1.68 -1.01 15.20
CA THR A 49 -1.71 -0.76 16.66
C THR A 49 -1.55 -2.05 17.45
N ASP A 50 -2.29 -3.09 17.08
CA ASP A 50 -2.20 -4.43 17.69
C ASP A 50 -0.80 -5.02 17.49
N TYR A 51 -0.20 -4.81 16.32
CA TYR A 51 1.16 -5.23 16.04
C TYR A 51 2.17 -4.54 16.95
N LYS A 52 2.09 -3.20 17.06
CA LYS A 52 2.94 -2.43 17.96
C LYS A 52 2.83 -2.90 19.40
N ALA A 53 1.60 -3.13 19.88
CA ALA A 53 1.36 -3.61 21.24
C ALA A 53 1.96 -5.00 21.51
N ARG A 54 2.09 -5.85 20.48
CA ARG A 54 2.65 -7.21 20.57
C ARG A 54 4.16 -7.26 20.35
N MET A 55 4.74 -6.29 19.64
CA MET A 55 6.17 -6.26 19.26
C MET A 55 7.03 -5.31 20.10
N GLU A 56 6.49 -4.64 21.10
CA GLU A 56 7.29 -4.11 22.21
C GLU A 56 7.66 -5.25 23.17
N PRO A 57 8.89 -5.80 23.08
CA PRO A 57 9.63 -6.13 24.30
C PRO A 57 11.15 -5.83 24.19
N GLU A 58 11.82 -5.71 25.35
CA GLU A 58 13.28 -5.51 25.55
C GLU A 58 14.18 -5.47 24.29
N LYS A 59 14.80 -4.29 24.07
CA LYS A 59 15.90 -3.98 23.13
C LYS A 59 16.58 -5.21 22.51
N LYS A 60 16.48 -5.41 21.18
CA LYS A 60 17.59 -6.01 20.39
C LYS A 60 17.74 -5.36 19.01
N THR A 61 18.98 -4.97 18.77
CA THR A 61 19.59 -4.29 17.62
C THR A 61 19.47 -5.08 16.31
N MET A 62 19.22 -4.39 15.17
CA MET A 62 19.39 -4.95 13.82
C MET A 62 20.60 -4.32 13.12
N SER A 63 21.43 -5.19 12.53
CA SER A 63 22.65 -4.89 11.78
C SER A 63 22.36 -4.84 10.27
N ASN A 64 23.00 -3.90 9.57
CA ASN A 64 22.90 -3.64 8.13
C ASN A 64 23.92 -4.44 7.32
N GLN A 65 23.52 -5.05 6.20
CA GLN A 65 24.39 -5.36 5.06
C GLN A 65 23.64 -5.21 3.72
N ALA A 66 24.33 -4.60 2.75
CA ALA A 66 23.86 -4.13 1.45
C ALA A 66 24.40 -4.96 0.26
N THR A 67 23.99 -4.58 -0.97
CA THR A 67 24.31 -5.05 -2.36
C THR A 67 23.18 -5.85 -3.03
N GLN A 68 22.81 -5.73 -4.33
CA GLN A 68 23.22 -4.93 -5.51
C GLN A 68 22.04 -4.95 -6.55
N LYS A 69 22.00 -3.99 -7.50
CA LYS A 69 21.04 -3.89 -8.63
C LYS A 69 21.43 -4.76 -9.84
N ALA A 70 20.45 -5.17 -10.66
CA ALA A 70 20.62 -5.52 -12.08
C ALA A 70 19.41 -5.00 -12.90
N PRO A 71 19.56 -4.74 -14.22
CA PRO A 71 18.51 -4.14 -15.05
C PRO A 71 17.80 -5.17 -15.95
N SER A 72 16.53 -4.93 -16.32
CA SER A 72 15.94 -5.56 -17.50
C SER A 72 14.85 -4.69 -18.15
N ASN A 73 14.96 -4.56 -19.48
CA ASN A 73 13.96 -3.90 -20.33
C ASN A 73 12.93 -4.94 -20.78
N HIS A 74 11.71 -4.86 -20.26
CA HIS A 74 10.52 -5.40 -20.90
C HIS A 74 9.37 -4.43 -20.69
N LEU A 75 8.93 -3.79 -21.77
CA LEU A 75 7.75 -2.90 -21.76
C LEU A 75 6.50 -3.78 -21.84
N VAL A 76 5.96 -4.14 -20.68
CA VAL A 76 4.58 -4.61 -20.54
C VAL A 76 3.81 -3.54 -19.76
N SER A 77 2.63 -3.19 -20.25
CA SER A 77 1.80 -2.08 -19.75
C SER A 77 1.26 -2.39 -18.35
N ASP A 78 1.47 -1.50 -17.38
CA ASP A 78 0.85 -1.55 -16.05
C ASP A 78 -0.68 -1.64 -16.22
N PRO A 79 -1.34 -2.71 -15.73
CA PRO A 79 -2.79 -2.89 -15.86
C PRO A 79 -3.62 -1.79 -15.20
N LEU A 80 -3.04 -1.03 -14.27
CA LEU A 80 -3.68 0.12 -13.63
C LEU A 80 -3.20 1.45 -14.22
N TYR A 81 -2.37 1.45 -15.26
CA TYR A 81 -1.82 2.66 -15.85
C TYR A 81 -2.91 3.66 -16.28
N GLU A 82 -3.90 3.17 -17.01
CA GLU A 82 -5.02 4.01 -17.47
C GLU A 82 -5.84 4.54 -16.28
N VAL A 83 -6.13 3.67 -15.31
CA VAL A 83 -6.87 4.02 -14.09
C VAL A 83 -6.10 5.05 -13.26
N ARG A 84 -4.77 4.97 -13.25
CA ARG A 84 -3.87 5.91 -12.57
C ARG A 84 -3.80 7.25 -13.28
N MET A 85 -3.69 7.25 -14.60
CA MET A 85 -3.77 8.48 -15.40
C MET A 85 -5.12 9.20 -15.20
N GLN A 86 -6.21 8.44 -15.05
CA GLN A 86 -7.51 9.00 -14.69
C GLN A 86 -7.49 9.56 -13.27
N TYR A 87 -7.02 8.77 -12.30
CA TYR A 87 -6.90 9.18 -10.90
C TYR A 87 -6.13 10.50 -10.74
N GLU A 88 -5.00 10.67 -11.43
CA GLU A 88 -4.18 11.88 -11.34
C GLU A 88 -4.84 13.14 -11.91
N LYS A 89 -5.85 12.98 -12.77
CA LYS A 89 -6.59 14.07 -13.40
C LYS A 89 -7.97 14.28 -12.80
N ASP A 90 -8.47 13.33 -12.02
CA ASP A 90 -9.82 13.35 -11.48
C ASP A 90 -9.88 14.25 -10.24
N SER A 91 -10.80 15.21 -10.23
CA SER A 91 -11.07 16.06 -9.05
C SER A 91 -11.51 15.26 -7.83
N ASP A 92 -12.07 14.08 -8.05
CA ASP A 92 -12.49 13.16 -6.99
C ASP A 92 -11.29 12.61 -6.20
N SER A 93 -10.09 12.60 -6.80
CA SER A 93 -8.85 12.25 -6.09
C SER A 93 -8.52 13.24 -4.97
N ASP A 94 -8.72 14.53 -5.20
CA ASP A 94 -8.51 15.57 -4.19
C ASP A 94 -9.57 15.48 -3.08
N VAL A 95 -10.81 15.16 -3.42
CA VAL A 95 -11.89 14.90 -2.44
C VAL A 95 -11.54 13.70 -1.57
N ILE A 96 -11.06 12.60 -2.16
CA ILE A 96 -10.62 11.42 -1.41
C ILE A 96 -9.45 11.79 -0.49
N ARG A 97 -8.47 12.54 -0.97
CA ARG A 97 -7.34 12.99 -0.14
C ARG A 97 -7.81 13.81 1.05
N MET A 98 -8.76 14.74 0.86
CA MET A 98 -9.33 15.52 1.96
C MET A 98 -10.16 14.66 2.94
N LEU A 99 -10.95 13.72 2.43
CA LEU A 99 -11.78 12.84 3.27
C LEU A 99 -10.96 11.88 4.13
N PHE A 100 -9.76 11.54 3.68
CA PHE A 100 -8.86 10.58 4.32
C PHE A 100 -7.55 11.23 4.82
N SER A 101 -7.43 12.55 4.76
CA SER A 101 -6.38 13.29 5.48
C SER A 101 -6.82 13.41 6.93
N ASP A 102 -5.96 13.00 7.86
CA ASP A 102 -6.23 13.25 9.28
C ASP A 102 -5.95 14.73 9.58
N ASP A 103 -6.92 15.40 10.20
CA ASP A 103 -6.79 16.77 10.74
C ASP A 103 -5.98 16.78 12.06
N TYR A 104 -5.67 15.59 12.57
CA TYR A 104 -4.97 15.40 13.83
C TYR A 104 -3.57 14.86 13.55
N ASN A 105 -2.59 15.50 14.17
CA ASN A 105 -1.17 15.16 14.22
C ASN A 105 -0.95 13.78 14.89
N CYS A 106 -1.49 12.71 14.31
CA CYS A 106 -1.17 11.34 14.67
C CYS A 106 0.18 11.04 14.05
N SER A 107 1.25 11.39 14.76
CA SER A 107 2.63 11.19 14.31
C SER A 107 3.01 9.71 14.51
N SER A 108 2.36 8.82 13.75
CA SER A 108 2.69 7.39 13.74
C SER A 108 3.44 7.04 12.46
N ASP A 109 4.36 6.05 12.52
CA ASP A 109 5.09 5.56 11.34
C ASP A 109 4.14 5.20 10.17
N LEU A 110 2.89 4.81 10.49
CA LEU A 110 1.87 4.50 9.48
C LEU A 110 1.32 5.77 8.82
N ASP A 111 1.07 6.84 9.57
CA ASP A 111 0.59 8.13 9.03
C ASP A 111 1.63 8.79 8.12
N GLU A 112 2.89 8.75 8.54
CA GLU A 112 4.02 9.25 7.75
C GLU A 112 4.17 8.44 6.45
N TYR A 113 4.05 7.11 6.52
CA TYR A 113 4.05 6.27 5.33
C TYR A 113 2.87 6.57 4.39
N LEU A 114 1.66 6.75 4.92
CA LEU A 114 0.47 7.03 4.10
C LEU A 114 0.53 8.41 3.44
N SER A 115 1.22 9.36 4.06
CA SER A 115 1.40 10.73 3.56
C SER A 115 2.55 10.85 2.56
N GLU A 116 3.46 9.87 2.52
CA GLU A 116 4.59 9.86 1.59
C GLU A 116 4.10 9.81 0.14
N ASN A 117 4.61 10.73 -0.67
CA ASN A 117 4.21 10.84 -2.06
C ASN A 117 4.80 9.69 -2.91
N PRO A 118 3.97 8.83 -3.51
CA PRO A 118 4.45 7.68 -4.27
C PRO A 118 5.08 8.05 -5.61
N LYS A 119 5.02 9.32 -6.04
CA LYS A 119 5.55 9.82 -7.33
C LYS A 119 7.06 9.61 -7.54
N ASN A 120 7.81 9.31 -6.47
CA ASN A 120 9.23 9.00 -6.58
C ASN A 120 9.50 7.53 -6.96
N LEU A 121 8.45 6.72 -7.13
CA LEU A 121 8.52 5.31 -7.48
C LEU A 121 7.93 5.07 -8.86
N SER A 122 8.66 4.34 -9.70
CA SER A 122 8.16 3.94 -11.01
C SER A 122 7.03 2.92 -10.82
N HIS A 123 5.81 3.30 -11.20
CA HIS A 123 4.64 2.41 -11.18
C HIS A 123 4.67 1.36 -12.29
N THR A 124 5.45 1.61 -13.34
CA THR A 124 5.62 0.72 -14.50
C THR A 124 6.81 -0.23 -14.37
N ASP A 125 7.53 -0.17 -13.25
CA ASP A 125 8.64 -1.08 -12.99
C ASP A 125 8.09 -2.43 -12.50
N GLU A 126 7.99 -3.39 -13.43
CA GLU A 126 7.56 -4.77 -13.13
C GLU A 126 8.58 -5.51 -12.24
N GLU A 127 9.85 -5.11 -12.27
CA GLU A 127 10.91 -5.65 -11.40
C GLU A 127 11.00 -4.93 -10.05
N PHE A 128 10.04 -4.05 -9.74
CA PHE A 128 10.00 -3.37 -8.46
C PHE A 128 9.96 -4.38 -7.31
N ASP A 129 11.12 -4.58 -6.69
CA ASP A 129 11.27 -5.42 -5.52
C ASP A 129 10.69 -4.70 -4.31
N VAL A 130 9.39 -4.91 -4.06
CA VAL A 130 8.69 -4.35 -2.90
C VAL A 130 9.37 -4.76 -1.59
N LEU A 131 9.91 -5.99 -1.53
CA LEU A 131 10.61 -6.51 -0.35
C LEU A 131 11.95 -5.80 -0.17
N GLY A 132 12.68 -5.61 -1.26
CA GLY A 132 13.90 -4.82 -1.32
C GLY A 132 13.64 -3.37 -0.94
N TRP A 133 12.58 -2.74 -1.44
CA TRP A 133 12.21 -1.37 -1.09
C TRP A 133 12.00 -1.24 0.42
N TRP A 134 11.22 -2.13 1.02
CA TRP A 134 11.03 -2.19 2.46
C TRP A 134 12.30 -2.57 3.22
N LYS A 135 13.27 -3.25 2.58
CA LYS A 135 14.57 -3.52 3.20
C LYS A 135 15.40 -2.24 3.35
N PHE A 136 15.36 -1.34 2.36
CA PHE A 136 16.23 -0.16 2.26
C PHE A 136 15.59 1.15 2.73
N ASN A 137 14.28 1.35 2.55
CA ASN A 137 13.57 2.58 2.91
C ASN A 137 12.93 2.52 4.31
N SER A 138 13.05 1.39 5.01
CA SER A 138 12.46 1.20 6.36
C SER A 138 13.24 1.86 7.50
N ILE A 139 14.30 2.61 7.23
CA ILE A 139 15.12 3.19 8.30
C ILE A 139 14.28 4.14 9.18
N GLY A 140 13.23 4.75 8.61
CA GLY A 140 12.20 5.50 9.36
C GLY A 140 10.94 4.71 9.76
N PHE A 141 10.72 3.50 9.22
CA PHE A 141 9.46 2.75 9.34
C PHE A 141 9.66 1.35 9.93
N VAL A 142 10.46 1.23 10.99
CA VAL A 142 10.92 -0.06 11.52
C VAL A 142 9.76 -0.97 11.93
N LYS A 143 8.72 -0.42 12.58
CA LYS A 143 7.56 -1.19 13.05
C LYS A 143 6.62 -1.59 11.90
N LEU A 144 6.50 -0.74 10.88
CA LEU A 144 5.67 -1.00 9.70
C LEU A 144 6.32 -2.06 8.78
N LYS A 145 7.64 -2.01 8.60
CA LYS A 145 8.42 -3.06 7.92
C LYS A 145 8.21 -4.40 8.60
N GLN A 146 8.34 -4.42 9.91
CA GLN A 146 8.21 -5.59 10.76
C GLN A 146 6.80 -6.21 10.65
N LEU A 147 5.76 -5.38 10.59
CA LEU A 147 4.39 -5.80 10.30
C LEU A 147 4.32 -6.45 8.91
N MET A 148 4.80 -5.75 7.88
CA MET A 148 4.75 -6.20 6.50
C MET A 148 5.52 -7.52 6.30
N GLN A 149 6.68 -7.67 6.94
CA GLN A 149 7.48 -8.92 6.93
C GLN A 149 6.81 -10.10 7.65
N ARG A 150 6.00 -9.84 8.69
CA ARG A 150 5.23 -10.89 9.37
C ARG A 150 4.00 -11.28 8.56
N GLU A 151 3.33 -10.29 7.99
CA GLU A 151 2.15 -10.46 7.14
C GLU A 151 2.53 -10.92 5.71
N GLN A 152 3.82 -10.98 5.33
CA GLN A 152 4.32 -11.61 4.09
C GLN A 152 4.01 -13.12 3.98
N LEU A 153 3.51 -13.77 5.05
CA LEU A 153 2.87 -15.08 4.94
C LEU A 153 1.53 -15.04 4.18
N ILE A 154 0.93 -13.86 4.00
CA ILE A 154 -0.26 -13.65 3.19
C ILE A 154 0.09 -13.70 1.69
N GLU A 155 1.28 -13.26 1.29
CA GLU A 155 1.67 -13.06 -0.11
C GLU A 155 1.80 -14.36 -0.93
N GLN A 156 2.25 -15.46 -0.31
CA GLN A 156 2.40 -16.74 -1.03
C GLN A 156 1.07 -17.32 -1.54
N ASN A 157 -0.07 -16.82 -1.03
CA ASN A 157 -1.40 -17.22 -1.50
C ASN A 157 -2.12 -16.13 -2.33
N GLN A 158 -1.71 -14.86 -2.25
CA GLN A 158 -2.39 -13.75 -2.93
C GLN A 158 -1.92 -13.47 -4.36
N LEU A 159 -0.77 -13.99 -4.81
CA LEU A 159 -0.36 -13.88 -6.22
C LEU A 159 -1.38 -14.53 -7.19
N LYS A 160 -2.15 -15.52 -6.68
CA LYS A 160 -3.27 -16.16 -7.38
C LYS A 160 -4.53 -15.28 -7.40
N GLN A 161 -4.80 -14.54 -6.32
CA GLN A 161 -5.94 -13.63 -6.20
C GLN A 161 -5.72 -12.32 -6.96
N TRP A 162 -4.48 -11.86 -7.07
CA TRP A 162 -4.09 -10.77 -7.97
C TRP A 162 -4.43 -11.08 -9.44
N LYS A 163 -4.18 -12.32 -9.89
CA LYS A 163 -4.62 -12.79 -11.23
C LYS A 163 -6.15 -12.83 -11.39
N ILE A 164 -6.91 -12.91 -10.28
CA ILE A 164 -8.38 -12.90 -10.27
C ILE A 164 -8.90 -11.46 -10.31
N LEU A 165 -8.34 -10.55 -9.51
CA LEU A 165 -8.65 -9.12 -9.62
C LEU A 165 -8.31 -8.57 -11.02
N LYS A 166 -7.21 -9.02 -11.63
CA LYS A 166 -6.87 -8.77 -13.05
C LYS A 166 -7.98 -9.13 -14.04
N LYS A 167 -8.83 -10.12 -13.73
CA LYS A 167 -9.92 -10.58 -14.60
C LYS A 167 -11.27 -9.93 -14.28
N VAL A 168 -11.45 -9.44 -13.06
CA VAL A 168 -12.75 -8.96 -12.56
C VAL A 168 -12.90 -7.45 -12.74
N CYS A 169 -11.82 -6.67 -12.58
CA CYS A 169 -11.89 -5.21 -12.65
C CYS A 169 -11.62 -4.63 -14.05
N LEU A 170 -11.24 -5.45 -15.05
CA LEU A 170 -10.86 -5.03 -16.40
C LEU A 170 -11.78 -5.64 -17.47
N LYS A 171 -13.09 -5.44 -17.32
CA LYS A 171 -14.08 -5.67 -18.37
C LYS A 171 -14.80 -4.38 -18.71
#